data_AF-A0A497JQ74-F1
#
_entry.id   AF-A0A497JQ74-F1
#
_cell.length_a   1.000
_cell.length_b   1.000
_cell.length_c   1.000
_cell.angle_alpha   90.00
_cell.angle_beta   90.00
_cell.angle_gamma   90.00
#
_symmetry.space_group_name_H-M   'P 1'
#
loop_
_entity.id
_entity.type
_entity.pdbx_description
1 polymer ?
#
loop_
_entity_poly.entity_id
_entity_poly.type
_entity_poly.pdbx_seq_one_letter_code
_entity_poly.pdbx_strand_id
1 'polypeptide(L)'
;MLTWLKSLTKKLLLTLIFSVFLLSQTCFLAYADKGVIPIGDIPIYEPSQKAIVAWNGEKEILILSVDLKTLKGKTPVLEVLPLPSKPEIEEASPKSFDVLLRYFRSKRVVYGKGLAGVEGVEVVFHEKIGVHDVTVVRVKDTKDFIRWVEDFTGKHGLPKPNLEKVLSLVNDYTKRGFEYFVFDLVNVGENIKTVKPLMYKFDSKEAYFPLKISSIAKGKTSITVFLLTSDRIRFPATLPANNYMVVMRNKIIPLKVVAEADKRIANLFQPNQTIRFSVITYRGSLQNLKEDLLLKAWKWTLYKPNPEQVKISIEKTKNGETLAKVSITFKSGDFHVDWGTLKKENSVFSVDAKVEAWEGPAIQVITVESSTYNLGFLRPGHYTFIFKVNGENVKTVEFEVTSSQIQPLALTDVTLNLILAVSFVGLVLILVLVDEESKNF
;
A
#
# COMPACT_ATOMS: atom_id res chain seq x y z
N MET A 1 12.06 -5.28 75.29
CA MET A 1 11.50 -6.27 74.33
C MET A 1 10.13 -5.87 73.80
N LEU A 2 9.09 -5.76 74.65
CA LEU A 2 7.69 -5.49 74.22
C LEU A 2 7.50 -4.22 73.36
N THR A 3 8.21 -3.13 73.67
CA THR A 3 8.18 -1.85 72.94
C THR A 3 8.77 -1.95 71.53
N TRP A 4 9.84 -2.73 71.37
CA TRP A 4 10.50 -2.97 70.09
C TRP A 4 9.60 -3.79 69.16
N LEU A 5 8.94 -4.82 69.71
CA LEU A 5 7.96 -5.64 68.98
C LEU A 5 6.77 -4.81 68.48
N LYS A 6 6.23 -3.90 69.32
CA LYS A 6 5.16 -2.95 68.94
C LYS A 6 5.58 -1.94 67.86
N SER A 7 6.85 -1.53 67.84
CA SER A 7 7.39 -0.66 66.77
C SER A 7 7.52 -1.42 65.44
N LEU A 8 8.02 -2.65 65.50
CA LEU A 8 8.20 -3.51 64.33
C LEU A 8 6.85 -3.87 63.67
N THR A 9 5.85 -4.27 64.46
CA THR A 9 4.51 -4.58 63.94
C THR A 9 3.80 -3.35 63.37
N LYS A 10 3.95 -2.17 63.98
CA LYS A 10 3.36 -0.92 63.45
C LYS A 10 4.01 -0.50 62.13
N LYS A 11 5.33 -0.70 61.97
CA LYS A 11 6.02 -0.50 60.68
C LYS A 11 5.56 -1.51 59.63
N LEU A 12 5.51 -2.80 59.97
CA LEU A 12 5.09 -3.87 59.05
C LEU A 12 3.66 -3.67 58.55
N LEU A 13 2.74 -3.24 59.44
CA LEU A 13 1.36 -2.89 59.09
C LEU A 13 1.31 -1.68 58.15
N LEU A 14 2.14 -0.66 58.36
CA LEU A 14 2.24 0.50 57.48
C LEU A 14 2.76 0.12 56.09
N THR A 15 3.79 -0.72 55.98
CA THR A 15 4.25 -1.23 54.68
C THR A 15 3.22 -2.13 54.03
N LEU A 16 2.47 -2.95 54.78
CA LEU A 16 1.41 -3.76 54.21
C LEU A 16 0.27 -2.89 53.64
N ILE A 17 -0.16 -1.85 54.37
CA ILE A 17 -1.17 -0.89 53.91
C ILE A 17 -0.66 -0.11 52.69
N PHE A 18 0.60 0.34 52.68
CA PHE A 18 1.19 1.04 51.54
C PHE A 18 1.34 0.13 50.32
N SER A 19 1.70 -1.14 50.50
CA SER A 19 1.71 -2.16 49.44
C SER A 19 0.31 -2.42 48.87
N VAL A 20 -0.71 -2.54 49.73
CA VAL A 20 -2.11 -2.69 49.29
C VAL A 20 -2.60 -1.43 48.58
N PHE A 21 -2.15 -0.23 48.98
CA PHE A 21 -2.48 1.03 48.31
C PHE A 21 -1.76 1.19 46.95
N LEU A 22 -0.52 0.70 46.80
CA LEU A 22 0.13 0.60 45.49
C LEU A 22 -0.52 -0.46 44.59
N LEU A 23 -0.94 -1.59 45.15
CA LEU A 23 -1.62 -2.65 44.42
C LEU A 23 -3.05 -2.26 44.00
N SER A 24 -3.74 -1.40 44.77
CA SER A 24 -5.10 -0.93 44.43
C SER A 24 -5.16 0.02 43.23
N GLN A 25 -4.02 0.59 42.78
CA GLN A 25 -3.97 1.46 41.60
C GLN A 25 -3.76 0.74 40.26
N THR A 26 -3.77 -0.60 40.22
CA THR A 26 -3.45 -1.36 38.99
C THR A 26 -4.64 -1.96 38.23
N CYS A 27 -5.89 -1.74 38.68
CA CYS A 27 -7.09 -2.04 37.89
C CYS A 27 -7.34 -0.99 36.78
N PHE A 28 -6.45 -0.96 35.78
CA PHE A 28 -6.67 -0.20 34.55
C PHE A 28 -7.72 -0.89 33.67
N LEU A 29 -8.94 -0.37 33.69
CA LEU A 29 -9.99 -0.76 32.76
C LEU A 29 -9.95 0.16 31.54
N ALA A 30 -10.29 -0.37 30.37
CA ALA A 30 -10.02 0.19 29.04
C ALA A 30 -11.16 -0.08 28.06
N TYR A 31 -11.14 0.46 26.83
CA TYR A 31 -12.23 0.36 25.84
C TYR A 31 -11.77 0.33 24.35
N ALA A 32 -12.71 0.07 23.44
CA ALA A 32 -13.08 0.72 22.15
C ALA A 32 -12.45 0.30 20.80
N ASP A 33 -13.11 -0.59 20.05
CA ASP A 33 -12.93 -0.80 18.57
C ASP A 33 -13.99 -0.05 17.73
N LYS A 34 -15.14 0.23 18.36
CA LYS A 34 -16.15 1.20 17.90
C LYS A 34 -16.13 2.37 18.88
N GLY A 35 -16.69 3.52 18.50
CA GLY A 35 -16.97 4.57 19.46
C GLY A 35 -18.09 4.15 20.40
N VAL A 36 -17.88 4.20 21.72
CA VAL A 36 -18.98 3.96 22.67
C VAL A 36 -19.53 5.29 23.15
N ILE A 37 -20.81 5.54 22.85
CA ILE A 37 -21.59 6.65 23.40
C ILE A 37 -22.36 6.11 24.63
N PRO A 38 -21.98 6.50 25.86
CA PRO A 38 -22.70 6.05 27.06
C PRO A 38 -24.10 6.64 27.10
N ILE A 39 -25.08 5.80 27.43
CA ILE A 39 -26.46 6.22 27.68
C ILE A 39 -26.61 6.38 29.20
N GLY A 40 -26.52 7.62 29.66
CA GLY A 40 -26.38 7.98 31.08
C GLY A 40 -24.93 8.00 31.59
N ASP A 41 -24.74 8.33 32.86
CA ASP A 41 -23.42 8.62 33.45
C ASP A 41 -22.61 7.37 33.89
N ILE A 42 -23.02 6.17 33.45
CA ILE A 42 -22.35 4.92 33.84
C ILE A 42 -21.16 4.66 32.90
N PRO A 43 -19.93 4.48 33.41
CA PRO A 43 -18.82 4.06 32.58
C PRO A 43 -19.03 2.61 32.10
N ILE A 44 -19.01 2.44 30.78
CA ILE A 44 -18.78 1.15 30.12
C ILE A 44 -17.28 0.80 30.24
N TYR A 45 -16.80 -0.33 29.71
CA TYR A 45 -15.40 -0.69 29.46
C TYR A 45 -15.32 -1.76 28.36
N GLU A 46 -14.26 -1.76 27.55
CA GLU A 46 -13.87 -2.81 26.59
C GLU A 46 -12.36 -3.16 26.61
N PRO A 47 -11.91 -4.19 27.37
CA PRO A 47 -10.48 -4.43 27.57
C PRO A 47 -9.72 -5.00 26.35
N SER A 48 -10.41 -5.51 25.32
CA SER A 48 -9.77 -6.16 24.17
C SER A 48 -10.56 -5.97 22.88
N GLN A 49 -9.80 -5.82 21.79
CA GLN A 49 -10.25 -5.44 20.46
C GLN A 49 -9.64 -6.35 19.40
N LYS A 50 -10.46 -6.78 18.46
CA LYS A 50 -10.11 -7.83 17.49
C LYS A 50 -10.80 -7.51 16.18
N ALA A 51 -10.01 -7.19 15.17
CA ALA A 51 -10.50 -6.90 13.83
C ALA A 51 -9.88 -7.80 12.76
N ILE A 52 -10.68 -8.10 11.74
CA ILE A 52 -10.19 -8.59 10.45
C ILE A 52 -10.50 -7.50 9.43
N VAL A 53 -9.47 -6.98 8.78
CA VAL A 53 -9.56 -6.02 7.68
C VAL A 53 -9.16 -6.78 6.42
N ALA A 54 -10.07 -6.96 5.48
CA ALA A 54 -9.78 -7.58 4.19
C ALA A 54 -10.06 -6.58 3.06
N TRP A 55 -9.03 -6.21 2.29
CA TRP A 55 -9.14 -5.15 1.28
C TRP A 55 -8.46 -5.54 -0.04
N ASN A 56 -9.14 -5.37 -1.17
CA ASN A 56 -8.63 -5.78 -2.50
C ASN A 56 -8.16 -4.64 -3.41
N GLY A 57 -8.04 -3.41 -2.86
CA GLY A 57 -7.72 -2.20 -3.61
C GLY A 57 -8.91 -1.24 -3.79
N GLU A 58 -10.14 -1.75 -3.73
CA GLU A 58 -11.37 -0.98 -3.96
C GLU A 58 -12.45 -1.30 -2.91
N LYS A 59 -12.61 -2.57 -2.56
CA LYS A 59 -13.62 -3.05 -1.60
C LYS A 59 -12.97 -3.57 -0.34
N GLU A 60 -13.59 -3.27 0.79
CA GLU A 60 -13.19 -3.72 2.11
C GLU A 60 -14.28 -4.56 2.78
N ILE A 61 -13.85 -5.61 3.47
CA ILE A 61 -14.63 -6.36 4.44
C ILE A 61 -13.97 -6.17 5.81
N LEU A 62 -14.64 -5.45 6.69
CA LEU A 62 -14.25 -5.25 8.09
C LEU A 62 -15.08 -6.17 8.97
N ILE A 63 -14.44 -7.03 9.77
CA ILE A 63 -15.10 -7.77 10.84
C ILE A 63 -14.60 -7.24 12.18
N LEU A 64 -15.51 -6.78 13.03
CA LEU A 64 -15.21 -6.29 14.38
C LEU A 64 -15.69 -7.29 15.44
N SER A 65 -14.90 -7.47 16.50
CA SER A 65 -15.29 -8.24 17.69
C SER A 65 -14.80 -7.55 18.95
N VAL A 66 -15.74 -7.22 19.82
CA VAL A 66 -15.54 -6.33 20.98
C VAL A 66 -15.90 -7.03 22.28
N ASP A 67 -15.05 -6.94 23.30
CA ASP A 67 -15.34 -7.44 24.64
C ASP A 67 -15.86 -6.29 25.52
N LEU A 68 -17.16 -6.20 25.85
CA LEU A 68 -17.75 -5.13 26.67
C LEU A 68 -18.00 -5.54 28.13
N LYS A 69 -17.94 -4.58 29.06
CA LYS A 69 -18.49 -4.65 30.44
C LYS A 69 -18.91 -3.27 30.97
N THR A 70 -19.53 -3.21 32.13
CA THR A 70 -19.75 -1.98 32.91
C THR A 70 -19.40 -2.19 34.39
N LEU A 71 -19.42 -1.14 35.21
CA LEU A 71 -19.19 -1.24 36.66
C LEU A 71 -20.49 -1.35 37.50
N LYS A 72 -21.66 -1.14 36.89
CA LYS A 72 -22.93 -1.18 37.63
C LYS A 72 -24.12 -1.51 36.73
N GLY A 73 -24.86 -2.56 37.08
CA GLY A 73 -26.11 -2.96 36.45
C GLY A 73 -25.97 -3.48 35.02
N LYS A 74 -27.12 -3.66 34.35
CA LYS A 74 -27.19 -3.76 32.89
C LYS A 74 -27.41 -2.36 32.34
N THR A 75 -26.56 -1.91 31.42
CA THR A 75 -26.62 -0.58 30.82
C THR A 75 -26.74 -0.71 29.29
N PRO A 76 -27.70 -0.04 28.65
CA PRO A 76 -27.76 0.04 27.20
C PRO A 76 -26.64 0.96 26.68
N VAL A 77 -26.04 0.60 25.55
CA VAL A 77 -24.86 1.29 25.01
C VAL A 77 -25.04 1.47 23.52
N LEU A 78 -24.83 2.69 23.04
CA LEU A 78 -24.87 3.00 21.62
C LEU A 78 -23.43 2.99 21.08
N GLU A 79 -23.06 1.91 20.41
CA GLU A 79 -21.81 1.88 19.65
C GLU A 79 -21.98 2.68 18.34
N VAL A 80 -20.93 3.35 17.88
CA VAL A 80 -20.89 4.14 16.65
C VAL A 80 -19.63 3.84 15.84
N LEU A 81 -19.80 3.61 14.53
CA LEU A 81 -18.75 3.24 13.60
C LEU A 81 -18.80 4.15 12.35
N PRO A 82 -17.84 5.08 12.17
CA PRO A 82 -17.73 5.87 10.95
C PRO A 82 -17.13 5.04 9.82
N LEU A 83 -17.65 5.21 8.60
CA LEU A 83 -17.25 4.50 7.39
C LEU A 83 -17.19 5.46 6.17
N PRO A 84 -16.28 5.21 5.21
CA PRO A 84 -16.08 6.09 4.05
C PRO A 84 -17.19 5.96 2.98
N SER A 85 -17.95 4.87 3.00
CA SER A 85 -19.06 4.61 2.09
C SER A 85 -20.14 3.76 2.78
N LYS A 86 -21.29 3.55 2.11
CA LYS A 86 -22.43 2.85 2.69
C LYS A 86 -22.11 1.35 2.84
N PRO A 87 -22.18 0.76 4.04
CA PRO A 87 -21.95 -0.67 4.22
C PRO A 87 -23.18 -1.53 3.86
N GLU A 88 -22.89 -2.74 3.40
CA GLU A 88 -23.73 -3.93 3.65
C GLU A 88 -23.30 -4.54 4.99
N ILE A 89 -24.24 -5.05 5.78
CA ILE A 89 -23.97 -5.56 7.13
C ILE A 89 -24.52 -6.97 7.29
N GLU A 90 -23.69 -7.89 7.77
CA GLU A 90 -24.03 -9.29 8.03
C GLU A 90 -23.43 -9.77 9.35
N GLU A 91 -23.96 -10.85 9.92
CA GLU A 91 -23.29 -11.51 11.04
C GLU A 91 -21.97 -12.17 10.62
N ALA A 92 -20.96 -12.11 11.49
CA ALA A 92 -19.68 -12.77 11.33
C ALA A 92 -19.47 -13.88 12.37
N SER A 93 -18.66 -14.87 12.02
CA SER A 93 -18.31 -15.98 12.92
C SER A 93 -16.98 -15.72 13.63
N PRO A 94 -16.90 -15.89 14.97
CA PRO A 94 -15.64 -15.92 15.73
C PRO A 94 -14.57 -16.85 15.12
N LYS A 95 -15.00 -17.94 14.46
CA LYS A 95 -14.13 -18.90 13.75
C LYS A 95 -13.11 -18.22 12.82
N SER A 96 -13.49 -17.10 12.21
CA SER A 96 -12.63 -16.34 11.29
C SER A 96 -11.33 -15.89 11.99
N PHE A 97 -11.44 -15.43 13.23
CA PHE A 97 -10.31 -15.03 14.06
C PHE A 97 -9.48 -16.25 14.48
N ASP A 98 -10.13 -17.34 14.89
CA ASP A 98 -9.45 -18.57 15.33
C ASP A 98 -8.58 -19.17 14.22
N VAL A 99 -9.07 -19.19 12.98
CA VAL A 99 -8.35 -19.72 11.82
C VAL A 99 -7.15 -18.83 11.48
N LEU A 100 -7.32 -17.51 11.43
CA LEU A 100 -6.23 -16.57 11.13
C LEU A 100 -5.17 -16.54 12.24
N LEU A 101 -5.58 -16.64 13.51
CA LEU A 101 -4.65 -16.79 14.64
C LEU A 101 -3.89 -18.11 14.58
N ARG A 102 -4.56 -19.23 14.26
CA ARG A 102 -3.92 -20.54 14.11
C ARG A 102 -2.89 -20.51 12.99
N TYR A 103 -3.22 -19.88 11.86
CA TYR A 103 -2.29 -19.66 10.76
C TYR A 103 -1.09 -18.80 11.20
N PHE A 104 -1.33 -17.65 11.84
CA PHE A 104 -0.29 -16.79 12.39
C PHE A 104 0.66 -17.55 13.32
N ARG A 105 0.13 -18.29 14.30
CA ARG A 105 0.92 -19.13 15.23
C ARG A 105 1.74 -20.19 14.50
N SER A 106 1.17 -20.84 13.47
CA SER A 106 1.86 -21.87 12.67
C SER A 106 3.11 -21.37 11.92
N LYS A 107 3.25 -20.05 11.72
CA LYS A 107 4.36 -19.43 10.95
C LYS A 107 5.45 -18.80 11.83
N ARG A 108 5.46 -19.06 13.15
CA ARG A 108 6.25 -18.29 14.14
C ARG A 108 7.34 -19.04 14.92
N VAL A 109 7.75 -20.23 14.49
CA VAL A 109 8.71 -21.11 15.19
C VAL A 109 9.62 -21.79 14.14
N VAL A 110 10.96 -21.86 14.22
CA VAL A 110 11.97 -21.38 15.21
C VAL A 110 13.01 -20.48 14.49
N TYR A 111 13.60 -19.47 15.15
CA TYR A 111 15.05 -19.12 15.01
C TYR A 111 15.48 -18.18 16.17
N GLY A 112 16.54 -18.56 16.89
CA GLY A 112 17.45 -17.71 17.69
C GLY A 112 16.89 -16.63 18.64
N LYS A 113 17.09 -16.85 19.96
CA LYS A 113 17.11 -15.82 21.04
C LYS A 113 16.02 -14.73 21.02
N GLY A 114 14.93 -14.99 21.75
CA GLY A 114 14.25 -13.98 22.58
C GLY A 114 13.72 -12.72 21.91
N LEU A 115 12.53 -12.79 21.31
CA LEU A 115 11.71 -11.62 21.02
C LEU A 115 10.58 -11.49 22.06
N ALA A 116 10.86 -10.75 23.13
CA ALA A 116 9.85 -10.30 24.07
C ALA A 116 8.83 -9.38 23.35
N GLY A 117 7.54 -9.50 23.71
CA GLY A 117 6.43 -8.80 23.05
C GLY A 117 5.43 -9.70 22.31
N VAL A 118 5.60 -11.04 22.38
CA VAL A 118 4.80 -12.01 21.60
C VAL A 118 3.81 -12.81 22.45
N GLU A 119 4.03 -12.88 23.77
CA GLU A 119 3.07 -13.40 24.76
C GLU A 119 1.73 -12.63 24.77
N GLY A 120 1.62 -11.55 24.00
CA GLY A 120 0.48 -10.64 24.01
C GLY A 120 -0.62 -10.83 22.97
N VAL A 121 -0.50 -11.79 22.03
CA VAL A 121 -1.55 -12.07 21.03
C VAL A 121 -2.41 -13.25 21.49
N GLU A 122 -3.31 -12.94 22.41
CA GLU A 122 -4.35 -13.84 22.90
C GLU A 122 -5.71 -13.42 22.33
N VAL A 123 -6.40 -14.35 21.67
CA VAL A 123 -7.79 -14.17 21.26
C VAL A 123 -8.64 -14.96 22.25
N VAL A 124 -9.16 -14.25 23.24
CA VAL A 124 -10.17 -14.76 24.17
C VAL A 124 -11.53 -14.27 23.70
N PHE A 125 -12.51 -15.17 23.67
CA PHE A 125 -13.93 -14.86 23.51
C PHE A 125 -14.64 -15.18 24.82
N HIS A 126 -15.45 -14.25 25.29
CA HIS A 126 -16.26 -14.36 26.50
C HIS A 126 -17.69 -14.81 26.16
N GLU A 127 -18.57 -14.89 27.17
CA GLU A 127 -20.00 -15.13 26.96
C GLU A 127 -20.59 -14.07 26.00
N LYS A 128 -21.47 -14.47 25.07
CA LYS A 128 -21.88 -13.59 23.97
C LYS A 128 -23.05 -12.66 24.33
N ILE A 129 -22.95 -11.39 23.97
CA ILE A 129 -24.12 -10.49 23.87
C ILE A 129 -24.75 -10.75 22.49
N GLY A 130 -26.06 -10.99 22.47
CA GLY A 130 -26.79 -11.44 21.28
C GLY A 130 -28.17 -10.81 21.12
N VAL A 131 -28.19 -9.51 20.88
CA VAL A 131 -29.21 -8.79 20.08
C VAL A 131 -28.51 -7.53 19.57
N HIS A 132 -28.42 -7.37 18.26
CA HIS A 132 -27.93 -6.13 17.63
C HIS A 132 -29.13 -5.37 17.08
N ASP A 133 -29.19 -4.07 17.35
CA ASP A 133 -30.09 -3.16 16.66
C ASP A 133 -29.23 -2.18 15.86
N VAL A 134 -29.02 -2.54 14.59
CA VAL A 134 -28.04 -1.88 13.71
C VAL A 134 -28.74 -0.91 12.77
N THR A 135 -28.42 0.38 12.88
CA THR A 135 -28.91 1.40 11.94
C THR A 135 -27.76 2.09 11.22
N VAL A 136 -27.85 2.19 9.89
CA VAL A 136 -26.89 2.93 9.05
C VAL A 136 -27.46 4.31 8.73
N VAL A 137 -26.69 5.36 9.03
CA VAL A 137 -27.10 6.75 8.89
C VAL A 137 -26.11 7.48 8.00
N ARG A 138 -26.60 8.34 7.10
CA ARG A 138 -25.74 9.29 6.39
C ARG A 138 -25.79 10.64 7.11
N VAL A 139 -24.64 11.08 7.60
CA VAL A 139 -24.44 12.28 8.41
C VAL A 139 -23.56 13.25 7.64
N LYS A 140 -24.07 14.44 7.33
CA LYS A 140 -23.31 15.49 6.63
C LYS A 140 -22.59 16.44 7.59
N ASP A 141 -23.22 16.73 8.72
CA ASP A 141 -22.68 17.62 9.76
C ASP A 141 -23.05 17.13 11.17
N THR A 142 -22.56 17.84 12.19
CA THR A 142 -22.85 17.53 13.59
C THR A 142 -24.30 17.75 14.00
N LYS A 143 -25.08 18.57 13.29
CA LYS A 143 -26.50 18.81 13.59
C LYS A 143 -27.35 17.61 13.17
N ASP A 144 -27.07 17.04 12.00
CA ASP A 144 -27.69 15.80 11.54
C ASP A 144 -27.38 14.63 12.50
N PHE A 145 -26.14 14.55 12.99
CA PHE A 145 -25.74 13.56 13.99
C PHE A 145 -26.52 13.69 15.31
N ILE A 146 -26.59 14.90 15.88
CA ILE A 146 -27.32 15.16 17.13
C ILE A 146 -28.78 14.77 16.95
N ARG A 147 -29.44 15.29 15.90
CA ARG A 147 -30.87 15.02 15.62
C ARG A 147 -31.14 13.53 15.56
N TRP A 148 -30.32 12.77 14.82
CA TRP A 148 -30.51 11.33 14.71
C TRP A 148 -30.34 10.61 16.05
N VAL A 149 -29.30 10.92 16.83
CA VAL A 149 -29.08 10.25 18.12
C VAL A 149 -30.16 10.59 19.15
N GLU A 150 -30.66 11.83 19.17
CA GLU A 150 -31.78 12.23 20.03
C GLU A 150 -33.10 11.56 19.60
N ASP A 151 -33.39 11.48 18.29
CA ASP A 151 -34.57 10.80 17.77
C ASP A 151 -34.52 9.28 18.04
N PHE A 152 -33.34 8.67 17.89
CA PHE A 152 -33.13 7.24 18.17
C PHE A 152 -33.31 6.96 19.66
N THR A 153 -32.58 7.65 20.53
CA THR A 153 -32.68 7.42 21.98
C THR A 153 -34.09 7.70 22.51
N GLY A 154 -34.76 8.74 22.01
CA GLY A 154 -36.18 9.01 22.31
C GLY A 154 -37.13 7.87 21.92
N LYS A 155 -36.99 7.31 20.70
CA LYS A 155 -37.83 6.18 20.23
C LYS A 155 -37.63 4.90 21.05
N HIS A 156 -36.42 4.67 21.56
CA HIS A 156 -36.11 3.52 22.42
C HIS A 156 -36.38 3.76 23.91
N GLY A 157 -36.93 4.93 24.30
CA GLY A 157 -37.22 5.27 25.69
C GLY A 157 -35.97 5.49 26.55
N LEU A 158 -34.85 5.83 25.92
CA LEU A 158 -33.53 5.98 26.54
C LEU A 158 -33.23 7.46 26.86
N PRO A 159 -32.48 7.77 27.93
CA PRO A 159 -32.09 9.14 28.24
C PRO A 159 -31.15 9.69 27.17
N LYS A 160 -31.22 11.02 26.95
CA LYS A 160 -30.35 11.72 26.01
C LYS A 160 -28.87 11.54 26.42
N PRO A 161 -27.98 11.07 25.52
CA PRO A 161 -26.57 10.85 25.84
C PRO A 161 -25.77 12.17 25.82
N ASN A 162 -24.66 12.22 26.55
CA ASN A 162 -23.72 13.34 26.45
C ASN A 162 -22.88 13.21 25.18
N LEU A 163 -23.13 14.08 24.20
CA LEU A 163 -22.44 14.06 22.89
C LEU A 163 -21.21 14.97 22.81
N GLU A 164 -20.90 15.79 23.83
CA GLU A 164 -19.88 16.86 23.75
C GLU A 164 -18.54 16.39 23.17
N LYS A 165 -18.04 15.25 23.65
CA LYS A 165 -16.77 14.63 23.21
C LYS A 165 -16.85 13.92 21.86
N VAL A 166 -18.05 13.56 21.44
CA VAL A 166 -18.33 12.84 20.19
C VAL A 166 -18.40 13.81 19.02
N LEU A 167 -18.96 15.01 19.22
CA LEU A 167 -19.18 15.99 18.14
C LEU A 167 -17.88 16.47 17.48
N SER A 168 -16.79 16.59 18.23
CA SER A 168 -15.48 16.97 17.67
C SER A 168 -14.92 15.88 16.74
N LEU A 169 -15.11 14.61 17.10
CA LEU A 169 -14.74 13.46 16.28
C LEU A 169 -15.65 13.32 15.06
N VAL A 170 -16.97 13.47 15.21
CA VAL A 170 -17.93 13.44 14.09
C VAL A 170 -17.57 14.51 13.04
N ASN A 171 -17.29 15.74 13.48
CA ASN A 171 -16.85 16.83 12.60
C ASN A 171 -15.50 16.57 11.91
N ASP A 172 -14.59 15.83 12.54
CA ASP A 172 -13.33 15.39 11.92
C ASP A 172 -13.57 14.31 10.85
N TYR A 173 -14.43 13.34 11.14
CA TYR A 173 -14.82 12.27 10.22
C TYR A 173 -15.55 12.81 8.99
N THR A 174 -16.57 13.65 9.14
CA THR A 174 -17.32 14.22 8.00
C THR A 174 -16.43 15.11 7.13
N LYS A 175 -15.53 15.91 7.71
CA LYS A 175 -14.52 16.69 6.96
C LYS A 175 -13.53 15.83 6.17
N ARG A 176 -13.28 14.59 6.60
CA ARG A 176 -12.48 13.61 5.88
C ARG A 176 -13.28 12.76 4.89
N GLY A 177 -14.58 13.02 4.72
CA GLY A 177 -15.47 12.31 3.80
C GLY A 177 -16.11 11.03 4.37
N PHE A 178 -15.97 10.77 5.67
CA PHE A 178 -16.63 9.66 6.35
C PHE A 178 -18.06 10.09 6.72
N GLU A 179 -18.97 9.98 5.75
CA GLU A 179 -20.38 10.40 5.90
C GLU A 179 -21.30 9.30 6.43
N TYR A 180 -20.87 8.04 6.46
CA TYR A 180 -21.73 6.93 6.90
C TYR A 180 -21.37 6.53 8.32
N PHE A 181 -22.35 6.60 9.23
CA PHE A 181 -22.21 6.20 10.62
C PHE A 181 -23.14 5.01 10.86
N VAL A 182 -22.56 3.88 11.25
CA VAL A 182 -23.34 2.73 11.73
C VAL A 182 -23.46 2.84 13.24
N PHE A 183 -24.69 2.75 13.72
CA PHE A 183 -25.02 2.67 15.12
C PHE A 183 -25.46 1.25 15.48
N ASP A 184 -25.08 0.77 16.65
CA ASP A 184 -25.41 -0.58 17.15
C ASP A 184 -25.76 -0.48 18.63
N LEU A 185 -27.03 -0.71 18.99
CA LEU A 185 -27.50 -0.64 20.37
C LEU A 185 -27.36 -2.00 21.05
N VAL A 186 -26.48 -2.08 22.05
CA VAL A 186 -26.14 -3.32 22.76
C VAL A 186 -26.36 -3.19 24.27
N ASN A 187 -26.74 -4.29 24.93
CA ASN A 187 -26.97 -4.34 26.38
C ASN A 187 -25.77 -4.92 27.11
N VAL A 188 -25.04 -4.09 27.85
CA VAL A 188 -23.80 -4.45 28.54
C VAL A 188 -24.05 -4.74 30.01
N GLY A 189 -23.40 -5.78 30.56
CA GLY A 189 -23.47 -6.14 31.98
C GLY A 189 -22.13 -5.98 32.72
N GLU A 190 -22.11 -6.29 34.01
CA GLU A 190 -20.92 -6.12 34.87
C GLU A 190 -19.75 -7.07 34.54
N ASN A 191 -20.07 -8.27 34.04
CA ASN A 191 -19.09 -9.23 33.54
C ASN A 191 -18.63 -8.87 32.12
N ILE A 192 -17.38 -9.18 31.78
CA ILE A 192 -16.87 -9.08 30.41
C ILE A 192 -17.64 -10.07 29.53
N LYS A 193 -18.25 -9.56 28.46
CA LYS A 193 -18.97 -10.33 27.45
C LYS A 193 -18.57 -9.88 26.06
N THR A 194 -18.44 -10.81 25.12
CA THR A 194 -18.10 -10.47 23.74
C THR A 194 -19.36 -10.16 22.95
N VAL A 195 -19.43 -8.98 22.34
CA VAL A 195 -20.44 -8.67 21.33
C VAL A 195 -20.24 -9.61 20.14
N LYS A 196 -21.32 -10.18 19.63
CA LYS A 196 -21.26 -11.10 18.48
C LYS A 196 -20.63 -10.35 17.28
N PRO A 197 -19.67 -10.95 16.54
CA PRO A 197 -18.99 -10.20 15.49
C PRO A 197 -19.92 -9.79 14.35
N LEU A 198 -19.78 -8.56 13.86
CA LEU A 198 -20.45 -8.07 12.66
C LEU A 198 -19.45 -7.89 11.52
N MET A 199 -19.89 -8.20 10.30
CA MET A 199 -19.20 -7.97 9.04
C MET A 199 -19.79 -6.73 8.38
N TYR A 200 -18.93 -5.77 8.03
CA TYR A 200 -19.26 -4.59 7.23
C TYR A 200 -18.54 -4.72 5.88
N LYS A 201 -19.29 -4.65 4.78
CA LYS A 201 -18.72 -4.65 3.41
C LYS A 201 -18.96 -3.29 2.79
N PHE A 202 -17.92 -2.59 2.37
CA PHE A 202 -18.02 -1.24 1.84
C PHE A 202 -16.88 -0.91 0.87
N ASP A 203 -17.04 0.13 0.06
CA ASP A 203 -16.00 0.60 -0.86
C ASP A 203 -15.02 1.51 -0.09
N SER A 204 -13.71 1.28 -0.24
CA SER A 204 -12.64 2.05 0.40
C SER A 204 -11.40 2.15 -0.50
N LYS A 205 -10.81 3.35 -0.56
CA LYS A 205 -9.59 3.65 -1.36
C LYS A 205 -8.29 3.19 -0.69
N GLU A 206 -8.37 2.78 0.57
CA GLU A 206 -7.26 2.39 1.44
C GLU A 206 -7.76 1.28 2.39
N ALA A 207 -6.88 0.39 2.85
CA ALA A 207 -7.26 -0.53 3.92
C ALA A 207 -7.49 0.27 5.21
N TYR A 208 -8.70 0.24 5.74
CA TYR A 208 -9.18 1.14 6.78
C TYR A 208 -9.41 0.43 8.12
N PHE A 209 -9.15 1.14 9.21
CA PHE A 209 -9.55 0.70 10.54
C PHE A 209 -9.83 1.90 11.46
N PRO A 210 -11.08 2.09 11.94
CA PRO A 210 -11.53 3.29 12.66
C PRO A 210 -11.04 3.33 14.11
N LEU A 211 -9.74 3.54 14.34
CA LEU A 211 -9.18 3.63 15.69
C LEU A 211 -9.41 4.96 16.39
N LYS A 212 -9.69 6.05 15.66
CA LYS A 212 -9.82 7.37 16.27
C LYS A 212 -11.15 7.55 17.00
N ILE A 213 -12.24 6.98 16.50
CA ILE A 213 -13.57 7.04 17.15
C ILE A 213 -13.54 6.39 18.53
N SER A 214 -12.66 5.42 18.72
CA SER A 214 -12.45 4.72 19.99
C SER A 214 -12.02 5.63 21.14
N SER A 215 -11.40 6.77 20.83
CA SER A 215 -10.93 7.74 21.83
C SER A 215 -12.05 8.41 22.65
N ILE A 216 -13.34 8.23 22.28
CA ILE A 216 -14.51 8.63 23.08
C ILE A 216 -14.45 8.01 24.49
N ALA A 217 -14.02 6.75 24.55
CA ALA A 217 -13.94 5.98 25.78
C ALA A 217 -12.56 6.08 26.46
N LYS A 218 -12.35 5.46 27.63
CA LYS A 218 -11.16 5.73 28.48
C LYS A 218 -10.37 4.47 28.87
N GLY A 219 -9.02 4.56 28.85
CA GLY A 219 -8.13 3.56 29.48
C GLY A 219 -7.28 2.72 28.52
N LYS A 220 -6.59 1.69 29.07
CA LYS A 220 -5.49 0.94 28.41
C LYS A 220 -5.91 -0.32 27.60
N THR A 221 -6.18 -0.20 26.31
CA THR A 221 -6.66 -1.32 25.47
C THR A 221 -5.54 -2.20 24.91
N SER A 222 -5.89 -3.41 24.47
CA SER A 222 -5.10 -4.28 23.59
C SER A 222 -5.87 -4.59 22.30
N ILE A 223 -5.29 -4.23 21.16
CA ILE A 223 -5.91 -4.34 19.83
C ILE A 223 -5.11 -5.33 18.99
N THR A 224 -5.79 -6.22 18.27
CA THR A 224 -5.18 -7.07 17.23
C THR A 224 -5.94 -6.93 15.92
N VAL A 225 -5.23 -6.53 14.86
CA VAL A 225 -5.76 -6.39 13.50
C VAL A 225 -5.12 -7.45 12.62
N PHE A 226 -5.95 -8.36 12.10
CA PHE A 226 -5.59 -9.29 11.03
C PHE A 226 -5.88 -8.63 9.69
N LEU A 227 -4.84 -8.27 8.94
CA LEU A 227 -4.95 -7.56 7.67
C LEU A 227 -4.71 -8.50 6.50
N LEU A 228 -5.71 -8.65 5.62
CA LEU A 228 -5.71 -9.47 4.40
C LEU A 228 -5.81 -8.54 3.19
N THR A 229 -4.85 -8.59 2.27
CA THR A 229 -4.73 -7.60 1.19
C THR A 229 -4.28 -8.22 -0.12
N SER A 230 -4.76 -7.71 -1.26
CA SER A 230 -4.29 -8.12 -2.60
C SER A 230 -2.79 -7.81 -2.76
N ASP A 231 -2.44 -6.59 -2.40
CA ASP A 231 -1.15 -5.99 -2.67
C ASP A 231 -0.32 -5.83 -1.40
N ARG A 232 0.98 -5.59 -1.56
CA ARG A 232 1.83 -5.33 -0.40
C ARG A 232 1.42 -3.99 0.20
N ILE A 233 1.14 -3.97 1.50
CA ILE A 233 0.82 -2.74 2.23
C ILE A 233 2.09 -2.00 2.66
N ARG A 234 2.03 -0.67 2.57
CA ARG A 234 2.96 0.27 3.19
C ARG A 234 2.52 0.56 4.62
N PHE A 235 3.34 0.14 5.58
CA PHE A 235 3.13 0.45 7.00
C PHE A 235 3.88 1.74 7.37
N PRO A 236 3.22 2.78 7.91
CA PRO A 236 3.89 4.01 8.33
C PRO A 236 5.01 3.77 9.36
N ALA A 237 6.10 4.51 9.23
CA ALA A 237 7.22 4.47 10.18
C ALA A 237 6.85 5.06 11.56
N THR A 238 5.74 5.80 11.65
CA THR A 238 5.17 6.34 12.88
C THR A 238 4.45 5.30 13.74
N LEU A 239 4.11 4.12 13.20
CA LEU A 239 3.38 3.09 13.95
C LEU A 239 4.05 2.71 15.29
N PRO A 240 5.36 2.40 15.37
CA PRO A 240 6.02 2.09 16.64
C PRO A 240 6.04 3.26 17.64
N ALA A 241 6.18 4.50 17.16
CA ALA A 241 6.12 5.69 18.01
C ALA A 241 4.73 5.91 18.63
N ASN A 242 3.68 5.39 17.98
CA ASN A 242 2.31 5.40 18.45
C ASN A 242 1.91 4.08 19.17
N ASN A 243 2.87 3.30 19.69
CA ASN A 243 2.68 2.01 20.38
C ASN A 243 2.06 0.86 19.52
N TYR A 244 2.12 0.95 18.19
CA TYR A 244 1.75 -0.15 17.30
C TYR A 244 2.95 -1.01 16.91
N MET A 245 2.78 -2.33 16.91
CA MET A 245 3.77 -3.29 16.43
C MET A 245 3.20 -4.08 15.24
N VAL A 246 3.91 -4.08 14.12
CA VAL A 246 3.60 -4.92 12.96
C VAL A 246 4.29 -6.28 13.16
N VAL A 247 3.65 -7.16 13.92
CA VAL A 247 4.20 -8.47 14.33
C VAL A 247 4.22 -9.53 13.21
N MET A 248 3.53 -9.28 12.10
CA MET A 248 3.71 -9.97 10.82
C MET A 248 3.45 -9.00 9.67
N ARG A 249 4.28 -9.04 8.62
CA ARG A 249 4.22 -8.08 7.50
C ARG A 249 4.19 -8.78 6.15
N ASN A 250 3.16 -8.52 5.35
CA ASN A 250 3.00 -8.89 3.94
C ASN A 250 3.36 -10.35 3.58
N LYS A 251 3.13 -11.30 4.49
CA LYS A 251 3.37 -12.73 4.26
C LYS A 251 2.29 -13.27 3.32
N ILE A 252 2.61 -14.24 2.48
CA ILE A 252 1.57 -14.87 1.65
C ILE A 252 0.72 -15.79 2.54
N ILE A 253 -0.60 -15.75 2.36
CA ILE A 253 -1.56 -16.68 2.96
C ILE A 253 -2.30 -17.46 1.85
N PRO A 254 -2.44 -18.79 1.94
CA PRO A 254 -3.19 -19.55 0.95
C PRO A 254 -4.68 -19.20 0.99
N LEU A 255 -5.30 -19.05 -0.19
CA LEU A 255 -6.75 -18.81 -0.34
C LEU A 255 -7.60 -19.84 0.44
N LYS A 256 -7.16 -21.11 0.51
CA LYS A 256 -7.79 -22.16 1.33
C LYS A 256 -7.93 -21.77 2.81
N VAL A 257 -6.91 -21.14 3.41
CA VAL A 257 -6.93 -20.73 4.82
C VAL A 257 -7.89 -19.55 5.01
N VAL A 258 -7.91 -18.61 4.07
CA VAL A 258 -8.86 -17.50 4.06
C VAL A 258 -10.31 -18.00 3.93
N ALA A 259 -10.55 -18.98 3.06
CA ALA A 259 -11.87 -19.61 2.87
C ALA A 259 -12.30 -20.49 4.07
N GLU A 260 -11.35 -21.07 4.81
CA GLU A 260 -11.63 -21.75 6.08
C GLU A 260 -12.07 -20.75 7.16
N ALA A 261 -11.47 -19.55 7.18
CA ALA A 261 -11.83 -18.46 8.08
C ALA A 261 -13.23 -17.91 7.76
N ASP A 262 -13.43 -17.37 6.56
CA ASP A 262 -14.74 -17.00 6.02
C ASP A 262 -14.73 -17.02 4.48
N LYS A 263 -15.70 -17.70 3.86
CA LYS A 263 -15.84 -17.76 2.40
C LYS A 263 -16.09 -16.38 1.78
N ARG A 264 -16.78 -15.47 2.48
CA ARG A 264 -17.06 -14.11 2.00
C ARG A 264 -15.79 -13.28 1.88
N ILE A 265 -14.84 -13.46 2.81
CA ILE A 265 -13.50 -12.87 2.72
C ILE A 265 -12.73 -13.47 1.54
N ALA A 266 -12.76 -14.80 1.36
CA ALA A 266 -12.08 -15.43 0.23
C ALA A 266 -12.61 -14.94 -1.13
N ASN A 267 -13.93 -14.75 -1.25
CA ASN A 267 -14.60 -14.25 -2.45
C ASN A 267 -14.29 -12.77 -2.78
N LEU A 268 -13.70 -12.01 -1.85
CA LEU A 268 -13.24 -10.63 -2.11
C LEU A 268 -12.02 -10.60 -3.05
N PHE A 269 -11.24 -11.69 -3.08
CA PHE A 269 -10.02 -11.83 -3.87
C PHE A 269 -10.26 -12.72 -5.08
N GLN A 270 -9.63 -12.41 -6.21
CA GLN A 270 -9.75 -13.25 -7.41
C GLN A 270 -9.05 -14.62 -7.19
N PRO A 271 -9.49 -15.72 -7.83
CA PRO A 271 -8.98 -17.08 -7.55
C PRO A 271 -7.45 -17.26 -7.66
N ASN A 272 -6.80 -16.50 -8.55
CA ASN A 272 -5.35 -16.54 -8.77
C ASN A 272 -4.59 -15.37 -8.10
N GLN A 273 -5.28 -14.51 -7.36
CA GLN A 273 -4.68 -13.34 -6.72
C GLN A 273 -3.87 -13.77 -5.49
N THR A 274 -2.65 -13.23 -5.37
CA THR A 274 -1.84 -13.46 -4.16
C THR A 274 -2.45 -12.70 -2.99
N ILE A 275 -2.83 -13.39 -1.91
CA ILE A 275 -3.28 -12.72 -0.68
C ILE A 275 -2.09 -12.49 0.25
N ARG A 276 -1.90 -11.24 0.65
CA ARG A 276 -0.97 -10.78 1.67
C ARG A 276 -1.66 -10.77 3.04
N PHE A 277 -0.97 -11.27 4.04
CA PHE A 277 -1.39 -11.34 5.42
C PHE A 277 -0.38 -10.59 6.30
N SER A 278 -0.92 -9.70 7.13
CA SER A 278 -0.17 -8.94 8.13
C SER A 278 -0.93 -8.97 9.44
N VAL A 279 -0.22 -8.79 10.55
CA VAL A 279 -0.82 -8.68 11.88
C VAL A 279 -0.23 -7.46 12.56
N ILE A 280 -1.11 -6.56 12.97
CA ILE A 280 -0.79 -5.32 13.70
C ILE A 280 -1.35 -5.48 15.12
N THR A 281 -0.57 -5.10 16.11
CA THR A 281 -1.00 -5.11 17.51
C THR A 281 -0.75 -3.75 18.15
N TYR A 282 -1.68 -3.27 18.97
CA TYR A 282 -1.51 -2.08 19.81
C TYR A 282 -1.69 -2.44 21.28
N ARG A 283 -0.91 -1.81 22.15
CA ARG A 283 -1.11 -1.84 23.61
C ARG A 283 -0.86 -0.45 24.19
N GLY A 284 -1.85 0.15 24.82
CA GLY A 284 -1.72 1.51 25.35
C GLY A 284 -3.05 2.19 25.65
N SER A 285 -2.98 3.47 26.01
CA SER A 285 -4.17 4.28 26.31
C SER A 285 -4.94 4.64 25.05
N LEU A 286 -6.25 4.41 25.04
CA LEU A 286 -7.19 4.90 24.02
C LEU A 286 -7.01 6.37 23.64
N GLN A 287 -6.61 7.20 24.61
CA GLN A 287 -6.41 8.63 24.43
C GLN A 287 -5.25 8.94 23.45
N ASN A 288 -4.44 7.93 23.13
CA ASN A 288 -3.35 8.00 22.15
C ASN A 288 -3.80 7.57 20.74
N LEU A 289 -5.02 7.02 20.57
CA LEU A 289 -5.58 6.70 19.26
C LEU A 289 -6.11 7.99 18.59
N LYS A 290 -5.18 8.83 18.13
CA LYS A 290 -5.47 10.14 17.54
C LYS A 290 -5.81 10.07 16.04
N GLU A 291 -5.55 8.93 15.42
CA GLU A 291 -5.65 8.67 13.98
C GLU A 291 -6.21 7.26 13.75
N ASP A 292 -6.91 7.08 12.64
CA ASP A 292 -7.33 5.77 12.12
C ASP A 292 -6.13 5.07 11.44
N LEU A 293 -6.18 3.74 11.27
CA LEU A 293 -5.27 3.12 10.30
C LEU A 293 -5.83 3.35 8.90
N LEU A 294 -5.07 4.06 8.09
CA LEU A 294 -5.29 4.22 6.65
C LEU A 294 -4.04 3.69 5.94
N LEU A 295 -4.17 2.51 5.33
CA LEU A 295 -3.05 1.72 4.84
C LEU A 295 -3.11 1.58 3.32
N LYS A 296 -2.16 2.22 2.63
CA LYS A 296 -2.02 2.16 1.17
C LYS A 296 -1.27 0.91 0.72
N ALA A 297 -1.68 0.35 -0.41
CA ALA A 297 -0.85 -0.55 -1.20
C ALA A 297 0.35 0.20 -1.80
N TRP A 298 1.49 -0.46 -1.95
CA TRP A 298 2.55 0.01 -2.84
C TRP A 298 2.10 -0.15 -4.29
N LYS A 299 2.39 0.85 -5.12
CA LYS A 299 2.01 0.86 -6.54
C LYS A 299 3.12 1.45 -7.40
N TRP A 300 3.00 1.20 -8.70
CA TRP A 300 3.66 1.98 -9.73
C TRP A 300 2.93 3.30 -9.94
N THR A 301 3.68 4.36 -10.22
CA THR A 301 3.16 5.71 -10.52
C THR A 301 3.85 6.25 -11.74
N LEU A 302 3.14 7.02 -12.58
CA LEU A 302 3.73 7.65 -13.75
C LEU A 302 4.88 8.59 -13.32
N TYR A 303 6.04 8.40 -13.92
CA TYR A 303 7.23 9.19 -13.65
C TYR A 303 7.68 9.91 -14.92
N LYS A 304 7.98 11.20 -14.79
CA LYS A 304 8.57 12.00 -15.87
C LYS A 304 10.05 12.28 -15.54
N PRO A 305 11.02 11.71 -16.28
CA PRO A 305 12.42 12.08 -16.12
C PRO A 305 12.66 13.53 -16.55
N ASN A 306 13.61 14.19 -15.89
CA ASN A 306 14.13 15.47 -16.36
C ASN A 306 14.90 15.26 -17.69
N PRO A 307 14.81 16.18 -18.69
CA PRO A 307 15.65 16.17 -19.90
C PRO A 307 17.14 15.88 -19.69
N GLU A 308 17.72 16.24 -18.54
CA GLU A 308 19.11 15.96 -18.15
C GLU A 308 19.39 14.47 -17.88
N GLN A 309 18.38 13.72 -17.42
CA GLN A 309 18.47 12.27 -17.20
C GLN A 309 18.40 11.49 -18.52
N VAL A 310 17.93 12.11 -19.60
CA VAL A 310 17.77 11.48 -20.91
C VAL A 310 18.97 11.82 -21.81
N LYS A 311 19.62 10.80 -22.37
CA LYS A 311 20.59 10.96 -23.45
C LYS A 311 20.03 10.37 -24.74
N ILE A 312 20.21 11.09 -25.85
CA ILE A 312 19.86 10.65 -27.20
C ILE A 312 21.14 10.78 -28.02
N SER A 313 21.59 9.70 -28.67
CA SER A 313 22.63 9.73 -29.70
C SER A 313 22.07 9.27 -31.04
N ILE A 314 22.52 9.92 -32.12
CA ILE A 314 22.22 9.53 -33.49
C ILE A 314 23.51 8.99 -34.10
N GLU A 315 23.46 7.76 -34.60
CA GLU A 315 24.63 6.99 -35.06
C GLU A 315 24.32 6.36 -36.42
N LYS A 316 25.27 6.39 -37.37
CA LYS A 316 25.15 5.64 -38.64
C LYS A 316 25.79 4.26 -38.49
N THR A 317 25.11 3.22 -38.96
CA THR A 317 25.70 1.87 -39.05
C THR A 317 26.74 1.81 -40.16
N LYS A 318 27.61 0.80 -40.14
CA LYS A 318 28.56 0.52 -41.25
C LYS A 318 27.84 0.32 -42.60
N ASN A 319 26.56 -0.06 -42.56
CA ASN A 319 25.74 -0.32 -43.74
C ASN A 319 25.00 0.94 -44.24
N GLY A 320 25.08 2.07 -43.52
CA GLY A 320 24.47 3.35 -43.90
C GLY A 320 23.10 3.65 -43.29
N GLU A 321 22.54 2.76 -42.47
CA GLU A 321 21.30 3.02 -41.72
C GLU A 321 21.54 4.02 -40.59
N THR A 322 20.53 4.82 -40.25
CA THR A 322 20.60 5.73 -39.10
C THR A 322 19.87 5.13 -37.90
N LEU A 323 20.55 5.04 -36.77
CA LEU A 323 19.99 4.60 -35.49
C LEU A 323 19.87 5.77 -34.52
N ALA A 324 18.79 5.82 -33.75
CA ALA A 324 18.66 6.67 -32.57
C ALA A 324 18.73 5.81 -31.32
N LYS A 325 19.74 6.02 -30.47
CA LYS A 325 19.84 5.37 -29.16
C LYS A 325 19.39 6.33 -28.07
N VAL A 326 18.39 5.93 -27.30
CA VAL A 326 17.86 6.69 -26.16
C VAL A 326 18.19 5.96 -24.88
N SER A 327 18.68 6.67 -23.86
CA SER A 327 18.90 6.11 -22.53
C SER A 327 18.40 7.05 -21.43
N ILE A 328 17.83 6.50 -20.36
CA ILE A 328 17.39 7.23 -19.17
C ILE A 328 18.23 6.78 -17.98
N THR A 329 18.78 7.75 -17.24
CA THR A 329 19.51 7.52 -15.99
C THR A 329 18.60 7.75 -14.77
N PHE A 330 18.43 6.69 -13.98
CA PHE A 330 17.69 6.68 -12.73
C PHE A 330 18.64 6.63 -11.53
N LYS A 331 18.23 7.19 -10.38
CA LYS A 331 19.06 7.22 -9.15
C LYS A 331 19.00 5.91 -8.35
N SER A 332 18.08 5.02 -8.70
CA SER A 332 17.77 3.77 -8.00
C SER A 332 17.10 2.78 -8.99
N GLY A 333 16.97 1.51 -8.59
CA GLY A 333 16.43 0.42 -9.42
C GLY A 333 14.91 0.19 -9.29
N ASP A 334 14.14 1.25 -9.05
CA ASP A 334 12.69 1.28 -8.81
C ASP A 334 11.90 1.88 -9.99
N PHE A 335 12.45 1.82 -11.19
CA PHE A 335 11.82 2.34 -12.40
C PHE A 335 11.49 1.20 -13.37
N HIS A 336 10.49 1.43 -14.20
CA HIS A 336 10.12 0.55 -15.30
C HIS A 336 9.87 1.41 -16.54
N VAL A 337 10.48 1.04 -17.66
CA VAL A 337 10.33 1.71 -18.95
C VAL A 337 9.76 0.74 -19.98
N ASP A 338 8.53 0.99 -20.42
CA ASP A 338 8.08 0.54 -21.73
C ASP A 338 8.51 1.61 -22.74
N TRP A 339 9.44 1.22 -23.62
CA TRP A 339 10.10 2.12 -24.56
C TRP A 339 9.23 2.56 -25.73
N GLY A 340 8.02 2.02 -25.89
CA GLY A 340 7.11 2.38 -26.97
C GLY A 340 7.66 2.06 -28.37
N THR A 341 7.00 2.63 -29.39
CA THR A 341 7.31 2.38 -30.81
C THR A 341 7.68 3.66 -31.56
N LEU A 342 8.58 3.53 -32.53
CA LEU A 342 8.99 4.63 -33.40
C LEU A 342 7.85 5.02 -34.35
N LYS A 343 7.55 6.32 -34.38
CA LYS A 343 6.67 6.96 -35.36
C LYS A 343 7.49 7.93 -36.21
N LYS A 344 7.16 8.02 -37.50
CA LYS A 344 7.82 8.92 -38.45
C LYS A 344 6.78 9.73 -39.22
N GLU A 345 6.93 11.04 -39.19
CA GLU A 345 6.12 12.00 -39.95
C GLU A 345 7.08 12.96 -40.66
N ASN A 346 7.24 12.82 -41.98
CA ASN A 346 8.20 13.57 -42.79
C ASN A 346 9.65 13.47 -42.24
N SER A 347 10.23 14.60 -41.82
CA SER A 347 11.57 14.69 -41.21
C SER A 347 11.56 14.57 -39.68
N VAL A 348 10.39 14.35 -39.06
CA VAL A 348 10.25 14.20 -37.61
C VAL A 348 10.08 12.72 -37.25
N PHE A 349 10.95 12.25 -36.38
CA PHE A 349 10.84 10.98 -35.69
C PHE A 349 10.36 11.24 -34.27
N SER A 350 9.46 10.40 -33.76
CA SER A 350 9.05 10.46 -32.37
C SER A 350 8.87 9.08 -31.75
N VAL A 351 9.13 9.01 -30.44
CA VAL A 351 8.83 7.87 -29.60
C VAL A 351 8.16 8.40 -28.33
N ASP A 352 7.18 7.67 -27.83
CA ASP A 352 6.53 7.95 -26.55
C ASP A 352 6.65 6.71 -25.66
N ALA A 353 7.49 6.83 -24.63
CA ALA A 353 7.75 5.76 -23.66
C ALA A 353 6.82 5.89 -22.45
N LYS A 354 6.29 4.78 -21.95
CA LYS A 354 5.61 4.77 -20.65
C LYS A 354 6.66 4.52 -19.57
N VAL A 355 6.84 5.48 -18.67
CA VAL A 355 7.81 5.38 -17.57
C VAL A 355 7.08 5.45 -16.24
N GLU A 356 7.35 4.47 -15.39
CA GLU A 356 6.74 4.33 -14.06
C GLU A 356 7.81 4.20 -12.97
N ALA A 357 7.56 4.80 -11.82
CA ALA A 357 8.33 4.65 -10.58
C ALA A 357 7.54 3.85 -9.55
N TRP A 358 8.21 2.89 -8.92
CA TRP A 358 7.68 2.05 -7.85
C TRP A 358 7.82 2.77 -6.52
N GLU A 359 6.71 3.05 -5.84
CA GLU A 359 6.74 3.76 -4.56
C GLU A 359 7.45 2.98 -3.42
N GLY A 360 7.78 1.69 -3.64
CA GLY A 360 8.24 0.76 -2.62
C GLY A 360 9.76 0.60 -2.46
N PRO A 361 10.20 -0.38 -1.66
CA PRO A 361 11.61 -0.59 -1.39
C PRO A 361 12.42 -0.84 -2.67
N ALA A 362 13.46 -0.02 -2.87
CA ALA A 362 14.27 0.08 -4.06
C ALA A 362 15.74 -0.25 -3.79
N ILE A 363 16.42 -0.91 -4.72
CA ILE A 363 17.89 -1.02 -4.67
C ILE A 363 18.48 0.36 -4.94
N GLN A 364 19.35 0.83 -4.03
CA GLN A 364 19.99 2.15 -4.10
C GLN A 364 21.20 2.11 -5.05
N VAL A 365 20.95 1.89 -6.34
CA VAL A 365 21.99 1.84 -7.38
C VAL A 365 21.57 2.68 -8.59
N ILE A 366 22.48 3.51 -9.08
CA ILE A 366 22.26 4.28 -10.31
C ILE A 366 22.07 3.29 -11.45
N THR A 367 20.91 3.37 -12.11
CA THR A 367 20.48 2.43 -13.15
C THR A 367 20.33 3.20 -14.45
N VAL A 368 20.88 2.66 -15.55
CA VAL A 368 20.76 3.25 -16.88
C VAL A 368 20.04 2.23 -17.77
N GLU A 369 18.82 2.56 -18.19
CA GLU A 369 18.10 1.78 -19.19
C GLU A 369 18.25 2.45 -20.56
N SER A 370 18.23 1.67 -21.64
CA SER A 370 18.32 2.20 -23.00
C SER A 370 17.61 1.35 -24.05
N SER A 371 17.09 2.00 -25.07
CA SER A 371 16.56 1.38 -26.29
C SER A 371 17.15 2.02 -27.55
N THR A 372 17.17 1.27 -28.65
CA THR A 372 17.71 1.71 -29.95
C THR A 372 16.64 1.56 -31.01
N TYR A 373 16.37 2.64 -31.74
CA TYR A 373 15.38 2.72 -32.81
C TYR A 373 16.09 2.82 -34.15
N ASN A 374 15.75 1.95 -35.10
CA ASN A 374 16.22 2.07 -36.48
C ASN A 374 15.36 3.10 -37.23
N LEU A 375 15.96 4.22 -37.64
CA LEU A 375 15.31 5.27 -38.43
C LEU A 375 15.35 4.96 -39.94
N GLY A 376 16.12 3.95 -40.33
CA GLY A 376 16.34 3.49 -41.69
C GLY A 376 17.37 4.31 -42.46
N PHE A 377 17.33 4.18 -43.78
CA PHE A 377 18.13 4.98 -44.70
C PHE A 377 17.50 6.37 -44.88
N LEU A 378 18.25 7.42 -44.54
CA LEU A 378 17.80 8.80 -44.61
C LEU A 378 18.48 9.52 -45.77
N ARG A 379 17.71 10.36 -46.48
CA ARG A 379 18.25 11.25 -47.50
C ARG A 379 19.01 12.41 -46.84
N PRO A 380 19.91 13.11 -47.55
CA PRO A 380 20.54 14.29 -46.99
C PRO A 380 19.51 15.35 -46.58
N GLY A 381 19.72 16.02 -45.45
CA GLY A 381 18.84 17.05 -44.90
C GLY A 381 18.77 17.08 -43.38
N HIS A 382 17.98 18.01 -42.84
CA HIS A 382 17.75 18.17 -41.40
C HIS A 382 16.56 17.34 -40.92
N TYR A 383 16.71 16.72 -39.75
CA TYR A 383 15.75 15.84 -39.11
C TYR A 383 15.64 16.16 -37.61
N THR A 384 14.50 15.83 -37.04
CA THR A 384 14.22 16.01 -35.60
C THR A 384 13.84 14.68 -34.99
N PHE A 385 14.42 14.33 -33.84
CA PHE A 385 14.01 13.20 -33.01
C PHE A 385 13.41 13.73 -31.69
N ILE A 386 12.14 13.41 -31.43
CA ILE A 386 11.39 13.82 -30.24
C ILE A 386 11.16 12.60 -29.34
N PHE A 387 11.76 12.62 -28.15
CA PHE A 387 11.47 11.66 -27.10
C PHE A 387 10.42 12.23 -26.13
N LYS A 388 9.30 11.50 -26.04
CA LYS A 388 8.20 11.76 -25.11
C LYS A 388 8.17 10.70 -24.03
N VAL A 389 7.63 11.07 -22.87
CA VAL A 389 7.34 10.15 -21.78
C VAL A 389 5.93 10.41 -21.28
N ASN A 390 5.11 9.35 -21.21
CA ASN A 390 3.73 9.40 -20.75
C ASN A 390 2.88 10.46 -21.50
N GLY A 391 3.12 10.65 -22.80
CA GLY A 391 2.44 11.65 -23.64
C GLY A 391 3.12 13.02 -23.71
N GLU A 392 4.02 13.35 -22.79
CA GLU A 392 4.66 14.67 -22.70
C GLU A 392 6.06 14.70 -23.32
N ASN A 393 6.38 15.76 -24.06
CA ASN A 393 7.74 15.96 -24.59
C ASN A 393 8.75 16.07 -23.42
N VAL A 394 9.83 15.28 -23.48
CA VAL A 394 10.93 15.32 -22.51
C VAL A 394 12.22 15.83 -23.15
N LYS A 395 12.58 15.35 -24.35
CA LYS A 395 13.81 15.78 -25.01
C LYS A 395 13.69 15.73 -26.53
N THR A 396 14.21 16.76 -27.17
CA THR A 396 14.31 16.85 -28.64
C THR A 396 15.77 16.96 -29.03
N VAL A 397 16.17 16.27 -30.09
CA VAL A 397 17.48 16.43 -30.75
C VAL A 397 17.24 16.64 -32.23
N GLU A 398 17.83 17.72 -32.76
CA GLU A 398 17.94 17.95 -34.19
C GLU A 398 19.26 17.37 -34.69
N PHE A 399 19.24 16.79 -35.88
CA PHE A 399 20.42 16.20 -36.51
C PHE A 399 20.40 16.38 -38.01
N GLU A 400 21.58 16.51 -38.61
CA GLU A 400 21.74 16.59 -40.06
C GLU A 400 22.28 15.28 -40.61
N VAL A 401 21.66 14.79 -41.68
CA VAL A 401 22.19 13.71 -42.50
C VAL A 401 22.92 14.36 -43.67
N THR A 402 24.25 14.24 -43.70
CA THR A 402 25.05 14.65 -44.86
C THR A 402 25.14 13.50 -45.88
N SER A 403 25.32 13.86 -47.15
CA SER A 403 25.66 12.90 -48.21
C SER A 403 27.05 12.33 -47.94
N SER A 404 27.19 11.01 -47.89
CA SER A 404 28.50 10.38 -47.90
C SER A 404 29.22 10.78 -49.19
N GLN A 405 30.37 11.46 -49.07
CA GLN A 405 31.26 11.62 -50.21
C GLN A 405 31.69 10.21 -50.65
N ILE A 406 31.32 9.83 -51.88
CA ILE A 406 31.92 8.68 -52.53
C ILE A 406 33.38 9.08 -52.76
N GLN A 407 34.30 8.58 -51.93
CA GLN A 407 35.71 8.60 -52.30
C GLN A 407 35.82 7.85 -53.63
N PRO A 408 36.40 8.47 -54.68
CA PRO A 408 36.74 7.72 -55.88
C PRO A 408 37.59 6.52 -55.47
N LEU A 409 37.27 5.34 -55.99
CA LEU A 409 38.17 4.20 -55.85
C LEU A 409 39.52 4.63 -56.43
N ALA A 410 40.54 4.73 -55.58
CA ALA A 410 41.90 4.83 -56.08
C ALA A 410 42.19 3.53 -56.81
N LEU A 411 42.25 3.58 -58.15
CA LEU A 411 42.83 2.50 -58.93
C LEU A 411 44.25 2.32 -58.41
N THR A 412 44.52 1.21 -57.74
CA THR A 412 45.87 0.84 -57.35
C THR A 412 46.69 0.63 -58.63
N ASP A 413 47.97 1.01 -58.62
CA ASP A 413 48.83 1.06 -59.81
C ASP A 413 48.86 -0.24 -60.62
N VAL A 414 48.55 -1.38 -60.00
CA VAL A 414 48.37 -2.69 -60.63
C VAL A 414 47.33 -2.64 -61.77
N THR A 415 46.23 -1.92 -61.59
CA THR A 415 45.15 -1.81 -62.59
C THR A 415 45.51 -0.89 -63.76
N LEU A 416 46.23 0.21 -63.50
CA LEU A 416 46.74 1.11 -64.54
C LEU A 416 47.82 0.42 -65.38
N ASN A 417 48.73 -0.31 -64.72
CA ASN A 417 49.77 -1.09 -65.38
C ASN A 417 49.22 -2.26 -66.21
N LEU A 418 48.12 -2.91 -65.79
CA LEU A 418 47.46 -3.94 -66.62
C LEU A 418 46.88 -3.33 -67.91
N ILE A 419 46.21 -2.17 -67.81
CA ILE A 419 45.61 -1.49 -68.97
C ILE A 419 46.71 -1.05 -69.95
N LEU A 420 47.82 -0.49 -69.45
CA LEU A 420 48.97 -0.12 -70.27
C LEU A 420 49.66 -1.35 -70.90
N ALA A 421 49.86 -2.44 -70.16
CA ALA A 421 50.47 -3.66 -70.70
C ALA A 421 49.64 -4.29 -71.84
N VAL A 422 48.31 -4.33 -71.71
CA VAL A 422 47.42 -4.83 -72.78
C VAL A 422 47.50 -3.93 -74.03
N SER A 423 47.61 -2.60 -73.85
CA SER A 423 47.78 -1.68 -74.98
C SER A 423 49.13 -1.87 -75.70
N PHE A 424 50.20 -2.18 -74.97
CA PHE A 424 51.54 -2.36 -75.55
C PHE A 424 51.66 -3.67 -76.35
N VAL A 425 51.07 -4.77 -75.86
CA VAL A 425 51.03 -6.05 -76.60
C VAL A 425 50.21 -5.91 -77.90
N GLY A 426 49.10 -5.16 -77.87
CA GLY A 426 48.33 -4.85 -79.07
C GLY A 426 49.12 -4.05 -80.10
N LEU A 427 49.89 -3.04 -79.67
CA LEU A 427 50.71 -2.23 -80.57
C LEU A 427 51.86 -3.02 -81.21
N VAL A 428 52.50 -3.91 -80.45
CA VAL A 428 53.59 -4.77 -80.95
C VAL A 428 53.07 -5.79 -81.98
N LEU A 429 51.88 -6.38 -81.76
CA LEU A 429 51.25 -7.27 -82.74
C LEU A 429 50.93 -6.57 -84.07
N ILE A 430 50.46 -5.31 -84.02
CA ILE A 430 50.21 -4.51 -85.23
C ILE A 430 51.53 -4.20 -85.97
N LEU A 431 52.61 -3.86 -85.25
CA LEU A 431 53.91 -3.59 -85.87
C LEU A 431 54.55 -4.84 -86.51
N VAL A 432 54.37 -6.03 -85.93
CA VAL A 432 54.87 -7.29 -86.52
C VAL A 432 54.10 -7.66 -87.78
N LEU A 433 52.77 -7.47 -87.80
CA LEU A 433 51.95 -7.73 -88.98
C LEU A 433 52.26 -6.78 -90.15
N VAL A 434 52.59 -5.51 -89.85
CA VAL A 434 52.98 -4.53 -90.89
C VAL A 434 54.39 -4.80 -91.45
N ASP A 435 55.31 -5.40 -90.68
CA ASP A 435 56.64 -5.76 -91.19
C ASP A 435 56.60 -6.99 -92.13
N GLU A 436 55.68 -7.94 -91.92
CA GLU A 436 55.51 -9.10 -92.82
C GLU A 436 54.90 -8.73 -94.19
N GLU A 437 53.97 -7.77 -94.27
CA GLU A 437 53.46 -7.29 -95.57
C GLU A 437 54.54 -6.54 -96.38
N SER A 438 55.53 -5.95 -95.72
CA SER A 438 56.61 -5.19 -96.40
C SER A 438 57.63 -6.05 -97.15
N LYS A 439 57.59 -7.38 -97.01
CA LYS A 439 58.58 -8.32 -97.59
C LYS A 439 58.06 -9.14 -98.79
N ASN A 440 56.84 -8.85 -99.27
CA ASN A 440 56.21 -9.56 -100.39
C ASN A 440 55.79 -8.64 -101.56
N PHE A 441 56.51 -7.53 -101.78
CA PHE A 441 56.40 -6.66 -102.96
C PHE A 441 57.78 -6.25 -103.49
#